data_AF-A0A958N9D6-F1
#
_entry.id   AF-A0A958N9D6-F1
#
_cell.length_a   1.000
_cell.length_b   1.000
_cell.length_c   1.000
_cell.angle_alpha   90.00
_cell.angle_beta   90.00
_cell.angle_gamma   90.00
#
_symmetry.space_group_name_H-M   'P 1'
#
loop_
_entity.id
_entity.type
_entity.pdbx_description
1 polymer ?
#
loop_
_entity_poly.entity_id
_entity_poly.type
_entity_poly.pdbx_seq_one_letter_code
_entity_poly.pdbx_strand_id
1 'polypeptide(L)'
;MKSGLLLNGILIGLVSFQLGCGAGQGFKPAGIENAPGTYVPPVKAEIPSYTADQLKTALVAASQKLVNRLPSEDEFRLIDEKGIDGYKEALTAQMESTRFRDAMRTYHQDYFATYRPTDDTNIPSINYNEPANMATYVIFFDHDYRELVTGDYCVNDNLATGACSAFQNDPTKAATNAAGVLTTRAFLNKWKSAYNFKRVKMVFEAFACSAYPDPDDQGMLPTEVSNVERGSTNDFNTQTGGSQACYQCHRSLNSRAVPYLNYTKDGFFFEFRANGTYPPSVPAEQRTVTDLADVEALPYMLLNTGTVDQPVVPVPRYKGREIPTIKAYGEQLANTYEFKHCMVRRFSNFMLGREKFDPLLRGLEPVLSTANSYNVKEILLDIATRPDFVLR
;
A
#
# COMPACT_ATOMS: atom_id res chain seq x y z
N MET A 1 40.71 -21.12 39.14
CA MET A 1 39.28 -21.28 38.73
C MET A 1 38.61 -19.92 38.72
N LYS A 2 38.55 -19.25 37.57
CA LYS A 2 37.71 -18.07 37.35
C LYS A 2 37.23 -18.14 35.90
N SER A 3 35.97 -18.53 35.72
CA SER A 3 35.31 -18.56 34.42
C SER A 3 34.61 -17.21 34.21
N GLY A 4 35.01 -16.50 33.16
CA GLY A 4 34.36 -15.27 32.71
C GLY A 4 33.19 -15.58 31.79
N LEU A 5 32.02 -15.02 32.11
CA LEU A 5 30.82 -15.06 31.28
C LEU A 5 30.77 -13.73 30.50
N LEU A 6 30.90 -13.78 29.18
CA LEU A 6 30.72 -12.64 28.28
C LEU A 6 29.27 -12.62 27.81
N LEU A 7 28.49 -11.65 28.30
CA LEU A 7 27.15 -11.31 27.79
C LEU A 7 27.29 -10.23 26.72
N ASN A 8 27.02 -10.59 25.46
CA ASN A 8 26.83 -9.62 24.37
C ASN A 8 25.42 -9.03 24.48
N GLY A 9 25.32 -7.78 24.92
CA GLY A 9 24.10 -7.01 24.91
C GLY A 9 23.79 -6.50 23.50
N ILE A 10 22.69 -6.96 22.92
CA ILE A 10 22.11 -6.38 21.70
C ILE A 10 21.29 -5.15 22.13
N LEU A 11 21.76 -3.97 21.73
CA LEU A 11 21.06 -2.70 21.92
C LEU A 11 19.88 -2.63 20.94
N ILE A 12 18.66 -2.84 21.41
CA ILE A 12 17.45 -2.60 20.64
C ILE A 12 17.14 -1.09 20.76
N GLY A 13 17.45 -0.34 19.71
CA GLY A 13 17.09 1.07 19.61
C GLY A 13 15.58 1.23 19.48
N LEU A 14 14.95 1.87 20.47
CA LEU A 14 13.59 2.39 20.38
C LEU A 14 13.54 3.50 19.33
N VAL A 15 13.02 3.18 18.15
CA VAL A 15 12.68 4.19 17.13
C VAL A 15 11.34 4.82 17.51
N SER A 16 11.40 6.00 18.11
CA SER A 16 10.23 6.84 18.36
C SER A 16 9.69 7.39 17.04
N PHE A 17 8.55 6.88 16.58
CA PHE A 17 7.79 7.48 15.47
C PHE A 17 7.05 8.73 15.96
N GLN A 18 7.65 9.90 15.74
CA GLN A 18 6.97 11.18 15.94
C GLN A 18 5.88 11.36 14.87
N LEU A 19 4.62 11.49 15.28
CA LEU A 19 3.49 11.93 14.45
C LEU A 19 3.57 13.44 14.18
N GLY A 20 4.75 13.91 13.74
CA GLY A 20 4.93 15.28 13.34
C GLY A 20 4.22 15.52 12.03
N CYS A 21 3.10 16.25 12.05
CA CYS A 21 2.68 17.08 10.91
C CYS A 21 3.66 18.25 10.76
N GLY A 22 4.96 17.95 10.70
CA GLY A 22 5.97 18.94 10.38
C GLY A 22 5.62 19.46 9.01
N ALA A 23 5.58 20.78 8.87
CA ALA A 23 5.64 21.44 7.58
C ALA A 23 6.96 21.02 6.93
N GLY A 24 6.98 19.82 6.34
CA GLY A 24 8.06 19.37 5.49
C GLY A 24 8.18 20.45 4.43
N GLN A 25 9.35 21.09 4.38
CA GLN A 25 9.66 21.99 3.28
C GLN A 25 9.27 21.26 2.02
N GLY A 26 8.23 21.76 1.36
CA GLY A 26 7.58 21.07 0.26
C GLY A 26 8.67 20.63 -0.69
N PHE A 27 8.85 19.31 -0.80
CA PHE A 27 9.58 18.76 -1.92
C PHE A 27 8.74 19.20 -3.12
N LYS A 28 9.12 20.33 -3.75
CA LYS A 28 8.58 20.71 -5.04
C LYS A 28 9.11 19.64 -5.97
N PRO A 29 8.32 18.65 -6.43
CA PRO A 29 8.76 17.82 -7.53
C PRO A 29 9.15 18.80 -8.65
N ALA A 30 10.34 18.62 -9.21
CA ALA A 30 10.81 19.46 -10.29
C ALA A 30 9.77 19.40 -11.43
N GLY A 31 9.01 20.49 -11.57
CA GLY A 31 8.21 20.88 -12.73
C GLY A 31 7.59 19.76 -13.57
N ILE A 32 6.71 18.95 -12.99
CA ILE A 32 5.68 18.26 -13.79
C ILE A 32 4.41 19.07 -13.62
N GLU A 33 4.25 20.12 -14.43
CA GLU A 33 2.97 20.82 -14.58
C GLU A 33 1.97 19.84 -15.20
N ASN A 34 1.18 19.18 -14.35
CA ASN A 34 0.04 18.35 -14.76
C ASN A 34 -1.12 19.27 -15.18
N ALA A 35 -0.97 19.93 -16.34
CA ALA A 35 -2.14 20.08 -17.19
C ALA A 35 -2.60 18.65 -17.58
N PRO A 36 -3.88 18.40 -17.90
CA PRO A 36 -4.29 17.20 -18.63
C PRO A 36 -3.70 17.28 -20.06
N GLY A 37 -2.38 17.29 -20.16
CA GLY A 37 -1.65 17.07 -21.39
C GLY A 37 -1.91 15.62 -21.78
N THR A 38 -2.28 15.41 -23.03
CA THR A 38 -2.32 14.09 -23.62
C THR A 38 -0.99 13.41 -23.36
N TYR A 39 -0.97 12.41 -22.48
CA TYR A 39 0.18 11.55 -22.28
C TYR A 39 0.56 10.99 -23.65
N VAL A 40 1.65 11.50 -24.23
CA VAL A 40 2.22 10.92 -25.43
C VAL A 40 3.07 9.76 -24.93
N PRO A 41 2.68 8.50 -25.17
CA PRO A 41 3.49 7.38 -24.74
C PRO A 41 4.89 7.54 -25.36
N PRO A 42 5.97 7.38 -24.58
CA PRO A 42 7.32 7.40 -25.13
C PRO A 42 7.40 6.34 -26.23
N VAL A 43 7.99 6.71 -27.36
CA VAL A 43 8.29 5.79 -28.46
C VAL A 43 9.04 4.59 -27.87
N LYS A 44 8.61 3.37 -28.21
CA LYS A 44 9.24 2.13 -27.73
C LYS A 44 10.72 2.18 -28.15
N ALA A 45 11.60 2.51 -27.20
CA ALA A 45 13.03 2.59 -27.47
C ALA A 45 13.52 1.23 -27.97
N GLU A 46 14.31 1.23 -29.05
CA GLU A 46 14.98 0.02 -29.52
C GLU A 46 15.88 -0.50 -28.40
N ILE A 47 15.74 -1.79 -28.08
CA ILE A 47 16.61 -2.46 -27.10
C ILE A 47 17.99 -2.59 -27.75
N PRO A 48 19.06 -2.02 -27.18
CA PRO A 48 20.40 -2.17 -27.75
C PRO A 48 20.84 -3.63 -27.73
N SER A 49 21.71 -4.01 -28.65
CA SER A 49 22.33 -5.35 -28.64
C SER A 49 23.26 -5.49 -27.43
N TYR A 50 23.06 -6.54 -26.63
CA TYR A 50 23.90 -6.86 -25.47
C TYR A 50 24.89 -7.98 -25.80
N THR A 51 26.07 -7.95 -25.17
CA THR A 51 27.01 -9.08 -25.22
C THR A 51 26.55 -10.20 -24.28
N ALA A 52 27.02 -11.44 -24.52
CA ALA A 52 26.75 -12.56 -23.62
C ALA A 52 27.21 -12.28 -22.19
N ASP A 53 28.38 -11.66 -22.00
CA ASP A 53 28.93 -11.34 -20.67
C ASP A 53 28.06 -10.31 -19.92
N GLN A 54 27.51 -9.31 -20.62
CA GLN A 54 26.57 -8.35 -20.04
C GLN A 54 25.29 -9.05 -19.57
N LEU A 55 24.73 -9.93 -20.41
CA LEU A 55 23.53 -10.70 -20.07
C LEU A 55 23.76 -11.67 -18.91
N LYS A 56 24.92 -12.34 -18.85
CA LYS A 56 25.28 -13.22 -17.73
C LYS A 56 25.42 -12.45 -16.43
N THR A 57 26.06 -11.28 -16.46
CA THR A 57 26.20 -10.39 -15.29
C THR A 57 24.83 -9.91 -14.81
N ALA A 58 23.98 -9.44 -15.74
CA ALA A 58 22.61 -9.05 -15.45
C ALA A 58 21.80 -10.21 -14.85
N LEU A 59 21.97 -11.44 -15.37
CA LEU A 59 21.28 -12.62 -14.86
C LEU A 59 21.68 -12.93 -13.42
N VAL A 60 22.94 -12.76 -13.05
CA VAL A 60 23.39 -12.92 -11.66
C VAL A 60 22.64 -11.94 -10.74
N ALA A 61 22.61 -10.66 -11.10
CA ALA A 61 21.92 -9.63 -10.31
C ALA A 61 20.41 -9.91 -10.20
N ALA A 62 19.76 -10.25 -11.32
CA ALA A 62 18.35 -10.58 -11.34
C ALA A 62 18.03 -11.83 -10.52
N SER A 63 18.81 -12.90 -10.65
CA SER A 63 18.60 -14.18 -9.93
C SER A 63 18.70 -14.01 -8.42
N GLN A 64 19.62 -13.17 -7.95
CA GLN A 64 19.75 -12.85 -6.53
C GLN A 64 18.50 -12.16 -5.98
N LYS A 65 17.84 -11.30 -6.77
CA LYS A 65 16.60 -10.64 -6.35
C LYS A 65 15.38 -11.53 -6.49
N LEU A 66 15.22 -12.17 -7.64
CA LEU A 66 14.03 -12.95 -7.99
C LEU A 66 13.95 -14.25 -7.19
N VAL A 67 15.05 -14.98 -7.04
CA VAL A 67 15.04 -16.36 -6.51
C VAL A 67 16.07 -16.62 -5.41
N ASN A 68 16.79 -15.58 -4.98
CA ASN A 68 17.82 -15.64 -3.93
C ASN A 68 18.84 -16.78 -4.15
N ARG A 69 19.33 -16.91 -5.39
CA ARG A 69 20.42 -17.85 -5.76
C ARG A 69 21.23 -17.31 -6.92
N LEU A 70 22.39 -17.91 -7.16
CA LEU A 70 23.15 -17.71 -8.40
C LEU A 70 22.49 -18.47 -9.56
N PRO A 71 22.69 -18.01 -10.81
CA PRO A 71 22.31 -18.76 -12.00
C PRO A 71 23.07 -20.10 -12.08
N SER A 72 22.43 -21.09 -12.71
CA SER A 72 23.01 -22.39 -13.04
C SER A 72 23.78 -22.33 -14.37
N GLU A 73 24.61 -23.33 -14.63
CA GLU A 73 25.35 -23.46 -15.90
C GLU A 73 24.40 -23.58 -17.10
N ASP A 74 23.27 -24.28 -16.94
CA ASP A 74 22.26 -24.41 -17.99
C ASP A 74 21.62 -23.06 -18.35
N GLU A 75 21.36 -22.21 -17.36
CA GLU A 75 20.85 -20.85 -17.60
C GLU A 75 21.88 -19.97 -18.31
N PHE A 76 23.18 -20.11 -18.03
CA PHE A 76 24.22 -19.41 -18.77
C PHE A 76 24.37 -19.95 -20.20
N ARG A 77 24.23 -21.27 -20.40
CA ARG A 77 24.25 -21.88 -21.72
C ARG A 77 23.12 -21.36 -22.62
N LEU A 78 21.93 -21.13 -22.07
CA LEU A 78 20.83 -20.49 -22.80
C LEU A 78 21.24 -19.12 -23.36
N ILE A 79 21.98 -18.31 -22.59
CA ILE A 79 22.46 -16.99 -23.04
C ILE A 79 23.49 -17.13 -24.15
N ASP A 80 24.43 -18.09 -24.02
CA ASP A 80 25.45 -18.31 -25.05
C ASP A 80 24.85 -18.75 -26.39
N GLU A 81 23.79 -19.57 -26.34
CA GLU A 81 23.14 -20.12 -27.54
C GLU A 81 22.13 -19.15 -28.16
N LYS A 82 21.37 -18.41 -27.34
CA LYS A 82 20.19 -17.64 -27.78
C LYS A 82 20.28 -16.14 -27.48
N GLY A 83 21.36 -15.65 -26.89
CA GLY A 83 21.53 -14.25 -26.52
C GLY A 83 20.42 -13.75 -25.57
N ILE A 84 19.80 -12.63 -25.94
CA ILE A 84 18.75 -11.99 -25.13
C ILE A 84 17.52 -12.89 -24.94
N ASP A 85 17.19 -13.76 -25.89
CA ASP A 85 16.04 -14.65 -25.77
C ASP A 85 16.31 -15.74 -24.74
N GLY A 86 17.54 -16.27 -24.68
CA GLY A 86 17.97 -17.19 -23.63
C GLY A 86 17.99 -16.56 -22.23
N TYR A 87 18.38 -15.29 -22.15
CA TYR A 87 18.28 -14.51 -20.90
C TYR A 87 16.83 -14.38 -20.41
N LYS A 88 15.90 -14.00 -21.31
CA LYS A 88 14.47 -13.90 -20.97
C LYS A 88 13.87 -15.25 -20.59
N GLU A 89 14.26 -16.32 -21.28
CA GLU A 89 13.84 -17.68 -20.96
C GLU A 89 14.27 -18.09 -19.55
N ALA A 90 15.53 -17.83 -19.18
CA ALA A 90 16.04 -18.08 -17.84
C ALA A 90 15.28 -17.30 -16.75
N LEU A 91 15.04 -15.99 -16.97
CA LEU A 91 14.27 -15.16 -16.02
C LEU A 91 12.83 -15.64 -15.87
N THR A 92 12.19 -16.02 -16.97
CA THR A 92 10.81 -16.55 -16.94
C THR A 92 10.76 -17.84 -16.13
N ALA A 93 11.68 -18.78 -16.39
CA ALA A 93 11.77 -20.02 -15.62
C ALA A 93 12.01 -19.79 -14.12
N GLN A 94 12.77 -18.75 -13.76
CA GLN A 94 12.96 -18.35 -12.38
C GLN A 94 11.68 -17.81 -11.73
N MET A 95 10.92 -16.97 -12.45
CA MET A 95 9.65 -16.42 -11.96
C MET A 95 8.54 -17.49 -11.81
N GLU A 96 8.64 -18.61 -12.51
CA GLU A 96 7.75 -19.77 -12.31
C GLU A 96 8.15 -20.66 -11.12
N SER A 97 9.31 -20.42 -10.50
CA SER A 97 9.81 -21.28 -9.43
C SER A 97 9.18 -20.96 -8.06
N THR A 98 9.13 -21.96 -7.18
CA THR A 98 8.71 -21.75 -5.78
C THR A 98 9.64 -20.79 -5.03
N ARG A 99 10.91 -20.65 -5.46
CA ARG A 99 11.83 -19.66 -4.89
C ARG A 99 11.39 -18.24 -5.17
N PHE A 100 10.86 -17.97 -6.36
CA PHE A 100 10.30 -16.65 -6.68
C PHE A 100 9.07 -16.35 -5.84
N ARG A 101 8.17 -17.33 -5.70
CA ARG A 101 7.03 -17.24 -4.78
C ARG A 101 7.48 -16.86 -3.36
N ASP A 102 8.49 -17.54 -2.83
CA ASP A 102 8.99 -17.30 -1.48
C ASP A 102 9.67 -15.92 -1.36
N ALA A 103 10.46 -15.50 -2.36
CA ALA A 103 11.07 -14.18 -2.42
C ALA A 103 10.02 -13.05 -2.46
N MET A 104 8.96 -13.20 -3.27
CA MET A 104 7.85 -12.25 -3.33
C MET A 104 7.09 -12.17 -2.01
N ARG A 105 6.90 -13.31 -1.32
CA ARG A 105 6.27 -13.33 0.01
C ARG A 105 7.10 -12.55 1.02
N THR A 106 8.40 -12.83 1.13
CA THR A 106 9.30 -12.10 2.03
C THR A 106 9.30 -10.61 1.72
N TYR A 107 9.45 -10.25 0.44
CA TYR A 107 9.43 -8.86 0.00
C TYR A 107 8.15 -8.13 0.44
N HIS A 108 6.97 -8.73 0.24
CA HIS A 108 5.71 -8.09 0.62
C HIS A 108 5.46 -8.08 2.14
N GLN A 109 5.99 -9.07 2.87
CA GLN A 109 5.93 -9.08 4.33
C GLN A 109 6.75 -7.92 4.93
N ASP A 110 7.96 -7.69 4.41
CA ASP A 110 8.79 -6.52 4.72
C ASP A 110 8.09 -5.22 4.35
N TYR A 111 7.49 -5.22 3.17
CA TYR A 111 6.88 -4.04 2.59
C TYR A 111 5.68 -3.54 3.43
N PHE A 112 4.75 -4.44 3.75
CA PHE A 112 3.58 -4.13 4.57
C PHE A 112 3.90 -4.04 6.08
N ALA A 113 5.09 -4.48 6.47
CA ALA A 113 5.55 -4.57 7.86
C ALA A 113 4.60 -5.38 8.76
N THR A 114 3.91 -6.37 8.19
CA THR A 114 2.88 -7.16 8.89
C THR A 114 3.47 -8.35 9.63
N TYR A 115 4.69 -8.23 10.15
CA TYR A 115 5.28 -9.25 11.03
C TYR A 115 4.46 -9.43 12.30
N ARG A 116 4.38 -10.68 12.78
CA ARG A 116 3.81 -10.97 14.09
C ARG A 116 4.62 -10.22 15.17
N PRO A 117 3.99 -9.35 15.98
CA PRO A 117 4.69 -8.71 17.09
C PRO A 117 5.14 -9.77 18.10
N THR A 118 6.36 -9.64 18.62
CA THR A 118 6.93 -10.57 19.62
C THR A 118 6.20 -10.53 20.96
N ASP A 119 5.51 -9.43 21.24
CA ASP A 119 4.78 -9.12 22.47
C ASP A 119 3.26 -9.39 22.37
N ASP A 120 2.74 -9.67 21.18
CA ASP A 120 1.30 -9.88 20.95
C ASP A 120 0.95 -11.37 20.88
N THR A 121 1.08 -12.05 22.02
CA THR A 121 0.63 -13.44 22.21
C THR A 121 -0.89 -13.54 22.48
N ASN A 122 -1.55 -12.41 22.75
CA ASN A 122 -2.91 -12.35 23.26
C ASN A 122 -3.98 -12.14 22.17
N ILE A 123 -3.61 -11.98 20.89
CA ILE A 123 -4.56 -12.04 19.76
C ILE A 123 -4.36 -13.36 18.98
N PRO A 124 -4.84 -14.51 19.49
CA PRO A 124 -4.50 -15.84 18.98
C PRO A 124 -5.03 -16.20 17.58
N SER A 125 -5.47 -15.25 16.75
CA SER A 125 -6.19 -15.54 15.50
C SER A 125 -5.88 -14.63 14.29
N ILE A 126 -4.88 -13.74 14.35
CA ILE A 126 -4.50 -12.94 13.18
C ILE A 126 -3.45 -13.70 12.35
N ASN A 127 -3.77 -14.00 11.08
CA ASN A 127 -2.76 -14.43 10.12
C ASN A 127 -2.00 -13.20 9.59
N TYR A 128 -0.84 -12.94 10.18
CA TYR A 128 0.06 -11.84 9.81
C TYR A 128 0.66 -11.95 8.40
N ASN A 129 0.62 -13.13 7.78
CA ASN A 129 1.08 -13.35 6.41
C ASN A 129 -0.01 -13.09 5.36
N GLU A 130 -1.29 -12.97 5.74
CA GLU A 130 -2.43 -12.77 4.81
C GLU A 130 -2.17 -11.66 3.76
N PRO A 131 -1.62 -10.48 4.11
CA PRO A 131 -1.30 -9.43 3.14
C PRO A 131 -0.23 -9.83 2.13
N ALA A 132 0.84 -10.47 2.62
CA ALA A 132 1.95 -10.92 1.79
C ALA A 132 1.52 -12.08 0.90
N ASN A 133 0.73 -13.03 1.40
CA ASN A 133 0.16 -14.12 0.64
C ASN A 133 -0.74 -13.61 -0.49
N MET A 134 -1.56 -12.59 -0.25
CA MET A 134 -2.37 -11.95 -1.29
C MET A 134 -1.49 -11.38 -2.41
N ALA A 135 -0.46 -10.61 -2.06
CA ALA A 135 0.47 -10.06 -3.04
C ALA A 135 1.20 -11.16 -3.82
N THR A 136 1.70 -12.18 -3.13
CA THR A 136 2.36 -13.33 -3.75
C THR A 136 1.41 -14.08 -4.68
N TYR A 137 0.16 -14.29 -4.29
CA TYR A 137 -0.85 -14.96 -5.12
C TYR A 137 -1.10 -14.18 -6.41
N VAL A 138 -1.36 -12.88 -6.30
CA VAL A 138 -1.62 -12.02 -7.45
C VAL A 138 -0.44 -12.04 -8.42
N ILE A 139 0.79 -11.96 -7.92
CA ILE A 139 2.00 -11.95 -8.75
C ILE A 139 2.30 -13.33 -9.34
N PHE A 140 2.26 -14.39 -8.52
CA PHE A 140 2.71 -15.72 -8.90
C PHE A 140 1.77 -16.38 -9.91
N PHE A 141 0.47 -16.11 -9.82
CA PHE A 141 -0.56 -16.61 -10.74
C PHE A 141 -0.95 -15.62 -11.83
N ASP A 142 -0.14 -14.57 -12.06
CA ASP A 142 -0.31 -13.62 -13.17
C ASP A 142 -1.66 -12.89 -13.20
N HIS A 143 -2.24 -12.62 -12.02
CA HIS A 143 -3.43 -11.80 -11.88
C HIS A 143 -3.13 -10.31 -12.09
N ASP A 144 -4.18 -9.53 -12.32
CA ASP A 144 -4.08 -8.08 -12.40
C ASP A 144 -3.64 -7.52 -11.04
N TYR A 145 -2.52 -6.77 -10.99
CA TYR A 145 -1.99 -6.25 -9.74
C TYR A 145 -2.95 -5.32 -8.98
N ARG A 146 -3.99 -4.77 -9.66
CA ARG A 146 -5.07 -4.01 -9.01
C ARG A 146 -5.86 -4.86 -8.02
N GLU A 147 -5.95 -6.18 -8.22
CA GLU A 147 -6.60 -7.11 -7.29
C GLU A 147 -6.01 -7.02 -5.88
N LEU A 148 -4.77 -6.55 -5.73
CA LEU A 148 -4.14 -6.34 -4.44
C LEU A 148 -4.93 -5.39 -3.53
N VAL A 149 -5.66 -4.43 -4.11
CA VAL A 149 -6.51 -3.46 -3.39
C VAL A 149 -7.98 -3.52 -3.78
N THR A 150 -8.36 -4.32 -4.78
CA THR A 150 -9.77 -4.48 -5.22
C THR A 150 -10.33 -5.88 -4.99
N GLY A 151 -9.48 -6.86 -4.67
CA GLY A 151 -9.89 -8.26 -4.51
C GLY A 151 -10.94 -8.42 -3.43
N ASP A 152 -11.93 -9.27 -3.66
CA ASP A 152 -12.99 -9.54 -2.70
C ASP A 152 -12.71 -10.77 -1.81
N TYR A 153 -11.45 -11.22 -1.83
CA TYR A 153 -10.94 -12.41 -1.16
C TYR A 153 -9.59 -12.12 -0.47
N CYS A 154 -9.17 -13.07 0.35
CA CYS A 154 -7.85 -13.13 0.95
C CYS A 154 -7.20 -14.49 0.70
N VAL A 155 -5.92 -14.59 1.03
CA VAL A 155 -5.09 -15.74 0.68
C VAL A 155 -4.38 -16.29 1.92
N ASN A 156 -4.48 -17.59 2.12
CA ASN A 156 -3.83 -18.28 3.23
C ASN A 156 -2.36 -18.65 2.93
N ASP A 157 -1.68 -19.30 3.88
CA ASP A 157 -0.25 -19.62 3.77
C ASP A 157 0.08 -20.63 2.65
N ASN A 158 -0.92 -21.39 2.20
CA ASN A 158 -0.82 -22.33 1.08
C ASN A 158 -1.18 -21.69 -0.27
N LEU A 159 -1.37 -20.37 -0.31
CA LEU A 159 -1.86 -19.62 -1.46
C LEU A 159 -3.26 -20.04 -1.95
N ALA A 160 -4.10 -20.58 -1.07
CA ALA A 160 -5.50 -20.80 -1.40
C ALA A 160 -6.34 -19.56 -1.05
N THR A 161 -7.28 -19.22 -1.93
CA THR A 161 -8.19 -18.10 -1.76
C THR A 161 -9.34 -18.45 -0.81
N GLY A 162 -9.89 -17.43 -0.16
CA GLY A 162 -11.04 -17.56 0.73
C GLY A 162 -11.52 -16.20 1.22
N ALA A 163 -12.57 -16.18 2.03
CA ALA A 163 -13.04 -14.95 2.67
C ALA A 163 -11.98 -14.42 3.66
N CYS A 164 -11.80 -13.10 3.70
CA CYS A 164 -10.82 -12.50 4.61
C CYS A 164 -11.16 -12.71 6.07
N SER A 165 -10.11 -12.90 6.88
CA SER A 165 -10.23 -13.06 8.33
C SER A 165 -10.91 -11.88 9.03
N ALA A 166 -10.85 -10.67 8.45
CA ALA A 166 -11.57 -9.49 8.92
C ALA A 166 -13.10 -9.67 8.89
N PHE A 167 -13.63 -10.46 7.95
CA PHE A 167 -15.06 -10.75 7.83
C PHE A 167 -15.46 -12.04 8.55
N GLN A 168 -14.63 -12.53 9.48
CA GLN A 168 -14.89 -13.78 10.20
C GLN A 168 -15.07 -14.98 9.25
N ASN A 169 -14.37 -14.95 8.11
CA ASN A 169 -14.48 -15.93 7.02
C ASN A 169 -15.89 -16.02 6.39
N ASP A 170 -16.70 -14.96 6.47
CA ASP A 170 -18.00 -14.85 5.80
C ASP A 170 -17.80 -14.40 4.33
N PRO A 171 -18.06 -15.27 3.33
CA PRO A 171 -17.85 -14.95 1.93
C PRO A 171 -18.83 -13.90 1.39
N THR A 172 -20.05 -13.81 1.93
CA THR A 172 -21.04 -12.82 1.49
C THR A 172 -20.63 -11.41 1.90
N LYS A 173 -20.14 -11.26 3.13
CA LYS A 173 -19.59 -9.98 3.59
C LYS A 173 -18.33 -9.59 2.82
N ALA A 174 -17.43 -10.55 2.59
CA ALA A 174 -16.20 -10.32 1.84
C ALA A 174 -16.50 -9.86 0.40
N ALA A 175 -17.37 -10.58 -0.34
CA ALA A 175 -17.78 -10.23 -1.71
C ALA A 175 -18.23 -8.76 -1.85
N THR A 176 -18.93 -8.26 -0.83
CA THR A 176 -19.52 -6.91 -0.83
C THR A 176 -18.55 -5.83 -0.33
N ASN A 177 -17.69 -6.14 0.63
CA ASN A 177 -16.95 -5.13 1.41
C ASN A 177 -15.43 -5.23 1.35
N ALA A 178 -14.88 -6.37 0.91
CA ALA A 178 -13.44 -6.59 0.86
C ALA A 178 -12.76 -5.75 -0.24
N ALA A 179 -11.49 -5.44 -0.01
CA ALA A 179 -10.63 -4.65 -0.89
C ALA A 179 -9.18 -5.15 -0.78
N GLY A 180 -9.00 -6.45 -0.97
CA GLY A 180 -7.73 -7.18 -0.94
C GLY A 180 -6.99 -6.94 0.37
N VAL A 181 -5.73 -6.50 0.24
CA VAL A 181 -4.83 -6.23 1.37
C VAL A 181 -5.42 -5.21 2.34
N LEU A 182 -6.17 -4.23 1.86
CA LEU A 182 -6.70 -3.12 2.68
C LEU A 182 -7.67 -3.62 3.76
N THR A 183 -8.29 -4.78 3.52
CA THR A 183 -9.28 -5.41 4.41
C THR A 183 -8.76 -6.68 5.06
N THR A 184 -7.48 -7.02 4.90
CA THR A 184 -6.87 -8.10 5.68
C THR A 184 -6.77 -7.70 7.15
N ARG A 185 -7.00 -8.65 8.05
CA ARG A 185 -7.01 -8.32 9.49
C ARG A 185 -5.62 -7.91 9.97
N ALA A 186 -4.57 -8.50 9.40
CA ALA A 186 -3.18 -8.16 9.68
C ALA A 186 -2.84 -6.72 9.29
N PHE A 187 -3.24 -6.26 8.10
CA PHE A 187 -3.02 -4.88 7.67
C PHE A 187 -3.76 -3.89 8.58
N LEU A 188 -5.04 -4.16 8.86
CA LEU A 188 -5.88 -3.33 9.70
C LEU A 188 -5.33 -3.22 11.14
N ASN A 189 -4.87 -4.32 11.72
CA ASN A 189 -4.29 -4.34 13.07
C ASN A 189 -2.91 -3.66 13.10
N LYS A 190 -2.04 -3.93 12.12
CA LYS A 190 -0.68 -3.35 12.05
C LYS A 190 -0.72 -1.83 12.02
N TRP A 191 -1.63 -1.27 11.22
CA TRP A 191 -1.72 0.17 10.98
C TRP A 191 -2.83 0.83 11.79
N LYS A 192 -3.29 0.22 12.90
CA LYS A 192 -4.31 0.81 13.78
C LYS A 192 -3.83 2.11 14.43
N SER A 193 -4.77 3.04 14.59
CA SER A 193 -4.60 4.32 15.29
C SER A 193 -5.98 4.83 15.69
N ALA A 194 -6.07 5.71 16.70
CA ALA A 194 -7.33 6.23 17.25
C ALA A 194 -8.32 6.78 16.19
N TYR A 195 -7.81 7.26 15.05
CA TYR A 195 -8.64 7.84 13.97
C TYR A 195 -8.39 7.19 12.60
N ASN A 196 -7.83 5.98 12.56
CA ASN A 196 -7.48 5.28 11.31
C ASN A 196 -6.47 6.03 10.38
N PHE A 197 -5.92 7.17 10.78
CA PHE A 197 -4.99 7.96 9.97
C PHE A 197 -3.72 7.19 9.57
N LYS A 198 -3.22 6.28 10.43
CA LYS A 198 -2.10 5.41 10.04
C LYS A 198 -2.46 4.46 8.91
N ARG A 199 -3.70 3.93 8.87
CA ARG A 199 -4.21 3.09 7.77
C ARG A 199 -4.27 3.89 6.48
N VAL A 200 -4.89 5.08 6.52
CA VAL A 200 -5.01 5.98 5.36
C VAL A 200 -3.64 6.38 4.80
N LYS A 201 -2.75 6.85 5.68
CA LYS A 201 -1.37 7.22 5.32
C LYS A 201 -0.66 6.04 4.67
N MET A 202 -0.69 4.87 5.31
CA MET A 202 -0.03 3.68 4.78
C MET A 202 -0.58 3.31 3.41
N VAL A 203 -1.91 3.25 3.21
CA VAL A 203 -2.48 2.94 1.89
C VAL A 203 -2.01 3.92 0.83
N PHE A 204 -2.05 5.22 1.12
CA PHE A 204 -1.64 6.22 0.15
C PHE A 204 -0.15 6.14 -0.20
N GLU A 205 0.73 6.16 0.80
CA GLU A 205 2.18 6.04 0.58
C GLU A 205 2.52 4.70 -0.07
N ALA A 206 1.76 3.65 0.25
CA ALA A 206 2.02 2.32 -0.24
C ALA A 206 1.54 2.04 -1.65
N PHE A 207 0.51 2.73 -2.13
CA PHE A 207 -0.07 2.41 -3.42
C PHE A 207 -0.04 3.59 -4.39
N ALA A 208 0.17 4.81 -3.93
CA ALA A 208 0.41 5.98 -4.79
C ALA A 208 1.89 6.41 -4.84
N CYS A 209 2.77 5.88 -3.96
CA CYS A 209 4.19 6.24 -3.88
C CYS A 209 4.44 7.75 -3.74
N SER A 210 3.50 8.42 -3.08
CA SER A 210 3.49 9.85 -2.84
C SER A 210 3.47 10.13 -1.34
N ALA A 211 4.09 11.23 -0.93
CA ALA A 211 4.04 11.67 0.45
C ALA A 211 2.61 12.05 0.84
N TYR A 212 2.25 11.79 2.09
CA TYR A 212 0.93 12.08 2.60
C TYR A 212 0.95 13.33 3.52
N PRO A 213 0.01 14.28 3.43
CA PRO A 213 -1.22 14.29 2.62
C PRO A 213 -0.99 14.49 1.12
N ASP A 214 -1.93 13.99 0.32
CA ASP A 214 -1.93 14.18 -1.14
C ASP A 214 -2.22 15.66 -1.46
N PRO A 215 -1.27 16.40 -2.06
CA PRO A 215 -1.45 17.82 -2.37
C PRO A 215 -2.49 18.06 -3.47
N ASP A 216 -2.72 17.07 -4.33
CA ASP A 216 -3.65 17.15 -5.45
C ASP A 216 -5.04 16.60 -5.09
N ASP A 217 -5.20 16.06 -3.88
CA ASP A 217 -6.49 15.55 -3.42
C ASP A 217 -7.40 16.70 -3.01
N GLN A 218 -8.50 16.82 -3.74
CA GLN A 218 -9.56 17.74 -3.38
C GLN A 218 -10.31 17.31 -2.11
N GLY A 219 -10.11 16.08 -1.61
CA GLY A 219 -10.60 15.58 -0.32
C GLY A 219 -12.02 16.02 0.00
N MET A 220 -12.23 16.41 1.25
CA MET A 220 -13.46 17.07 1.69
C MET A 220 -13.56 18.51 1.14
N LEU A 221 -14.80 18.97 0.94
CA LEU A 221 -15.11 20.36 0.64
C LEU A 221 -14.73 21.25 1.84
N PRO A 222 -14.36 22.53 1.63
CA PRO A 222 -14.03 23.43 2.72
C PRO A 222 -15.11 23.46 3.82
N THR A 223 -16.38 23.50 3.43
CA THR A 223 -17.55 23.49 4.32
C THR A 223 -17.71 22.20 5.14
N GLU A 224 -17.07 21.10 4.73
CA GLU A 224 -17.09 19.82 5.44
C GLU A 224 -15.94 19.70 6.44
N VAL A 225 -14.82 20.42 6.21
CA VAL A 225 -13.62 20.41 7.09
C VAL A 225 -13.77 21.40 8.24
N SER A 226 -14.43 22.53 7.98
CA SER A 226 -14.62 23.61 8.92
C SER A 226 -16.09 23.93 9.09
N ASN A 227 -16.66 23.53 10.22
CA ASN A 227 -18.04 23.91 10.52
C ASN A 227 -18.16 24.28 12.00
N VAL A 228 -17.58 25.43 12.35
CA VAL A 228 -17.74 26.05 13.69
C VAL A 228 -19.20 26.37 13.97
N GLU A 229 -19.97 26.75 12.94
CA GLU A 229 -21.42 26.99 13.04
C GLU A 229 -22.22 25.75 13.47
N ARG A 230 -21.64 24.55 13.37
CA ARG A 230 -22.26 23.28 13.78
C ARG A 230 -21.66 22.70 15.06
N GLY A 231 -20.85 23.48 15.75
CA GLY A 231 -20.23 23.06 17.01
C GLY A 231 -18.97 22.24 16.81
N SER A 232 -18.12 22.58 15.82
CA SER A 232 -16.70 22.19 15.87
C SER A 232 -15.92 23.15 16.79
N THR A 233 -15.18 22.67 17.78
CA THR A 233 -14.31 23.49 18.66
C THR A 233 -13.06 23.98 17.97
N ASN A 234 -12.66 23.33 16.88
CA ASN A 234 -11.50 23.72 16.09
C ASN A 234 -11.95 24.17 14.71
N ASP A 235 -11.74 25.45 14.42
CA ASP A 235 -11.85 25.94 13.06
C ASP A 235 -10.57 25.59 12.30
N PHE A 236 -10.66 24.55 11.48
CA PHE A 236 -9.59 24.23 10.55
C PHE A 236 -9.72 25.03 9.25
N ASN A 237 -10.71 25.91 9.09
CA ASN A 237 -10.79 26.79 7.93
C ASN A 237 -9.64 27.79 7.98
N THR A 238 -9.00 28.00 6.85
CA THR A 238 -8.02 29.08 6.71
C THR A 238 -8.65 30.46 6.63
N GLN A 239 -9.96 30.54 6.38
CA GLN A 239 -10.69 31.82 6.30
C GLN A 239 -10.94 32.46 7.67
N THR A 240 -10.82 31.72 8.76
CA THR A 240 -11.20 32.14 10.12
C THR A 240 -10.06 32.01 11.14
N GLY A 241 -8.85 31.68 10.68
CA GLY A 241 -7.63 31.65 11.51
C GLY A 241 -7.01 30.27 11.74
N GLY A 242 -7.56 29.20 11.15
CA GLY A 242 -6.93 27.88 11.14
C GLY A 242 -5.66 27.85 10.29
N SER A 243 -4.67 27.03 10.67
CA SER A 243 -3.47 26.86 9.84
C SER A 243 -3.80 26.09 8.56
N GLN A 244 -3.31 26.56 7.41
CA GLN A 244 -3.43 25.86 6.12
C GLN A 244 -2.93 24.41 6.19
N ALA A 245 -1.92 24.15 7.03
CA ALA A 245 -1.41 22.80 7.24
C ALA A 245 -2.44 21.89 7.91
N CYS A 246 -3.12 22.35 8.96
CA CYS A 246 -4.20 21.59 9.60
C CYS A 246 -5.37 21.35 8.64
N TYR A 247 -5.79 22.40 7.92
CA TYR A 247 -6.84 22.30 6.90
C TYR A 247 -6.54 21.18 5.89
N GLN A 248 -5.38 21.23 5.24
CA GLN A 248 -5.01 20.25 4.22
C GLN A 248 -4.89 18.83 4.79
N CYS A 249 -4.31 18.70 5.99
CA CYS A 249 -4.18 17.41 6.66
C CYS A 249 -5.55 16.78 6.92
N HIS A 250 -6.46 17.53 7.55
CA HIS A 250 -7.78 17.02 7.92
C HIS A 250 -8.70 16.82 6.71
N ARG A 251 -8.66 17.73 5.73
CA ARG A 251 -9.38 17.58 4.46
C ARG A 251 -9.08 16.27 3.75
N SER A 252 -7.80 15.90 3.75
CA SER A 252 -7.28 14.70 3.10
C SER A 252 -7.56 13.45 3.96
N LEU A 253 -7.23 13.49 5.25
CA LEU A 253 -7.31 12.36 6.18
C LEU A 253 -8.72 11.95 6.53
N ASN A 254 -9.54 12.91 6.97
CA ASN A 254 -10.86 12.63 7.51
C ASN A 254 -11.72 11.93 6.44
N SER A 255 -11.64 12.44 5.20
CA SER A 255 -12.29 11.89 4.01
C SER A 255 -12.08 10.39 3.83
N ARG A 256 -10.85 9.91 4.04
CA ARG A 256 -10.47 8.51 3.81
C ARG A 256 -10.44 7.65 5.07
N ALA A 257 -10.52 8.26 6.24
CA ALA A 257 -10.61 7.56 7.51
C ALA A 257 -12.01 6.98 7.77
N VAL A 258 -13.06 7.64 7.25
CA VAL A 258 -14.48 7.26 7.48
C VAL A 258 -14.76 5.81 7.07
N PRO A 259 -14.35 5.31 5.89
CA PRO A 259 -14.63 3.92 5.52
C PRO A 259 -14.01 2.87 6.47
N TYR A 260 -12.97 3.23 7.23
CA TYR A 260 -12.35 2.36 8.24
C TYR A 260 -13.12 2.29 9.56
N LEU A 261 -14.17 3.10 9.76
CA LEU A 261 -15.03 3.03 10.96
C LEU A 261 -15.83 1.72 11.02
N ASN A 262 -16.01 1.05 9.89
CA ASN A 262 -16.57 -0.29 9.80
C ASN A 262 -15.65 -1.39 10.38
N TYR A 263 -14.49 -1.04 10.93
CA TYR A 263 -13.53 -2.01 11.45
C TYR A 263 -13.17 -1.71 12.91
N THR A 264 -13.06 -2.76 13.72
CA THR A 264 -12.54 -2.66 15.08
C THR A 264 -11.03 -2.43 15.11
N LYS A 265 -10.50 -2.11 16.30
CA LYS A 265 -9.06 -1.95 16.53
C LYS A 265 -8.29 -3.22 16.14
N ASP A 266 -8.93 -4.37 16.27
CA ASP A 266 -8.37 -5.68 15.96
C ASP A 266 -8.68 -6.13 14.53
N GLY A 267 -9.31 -5.26 13.73
CA GLY A 267 -9.51 -5.44 12.29
C GLY A 267 -10.72 -6.30 11.92
N PHE A 268 -11.67 -6.54 12.82
CA PHE A 268 -12.93 -7.20 12.45
C PHE A 268 -13.91 -6.21 11.84
N PHE A 269 -14.60 -6.65 10.80
CA PHE A 269 -15.64 -5.88 10.12
C PHE A 269 -16.97 -5.91 10.87
N PHE A 270 -17.60 -4.75 10.97
CA PHE A 270 -18.98 -4.56 11.42
C PHE A 270 -19.59 -3.43 10.61
N GLU A 271 -20.87 -3.52 10.31
CA GLU A 271 -21.59 -2.41 9.69
C GLU A 271 -21.77 -1.30 10.72
N PHE A 272 -21.05 -0.19 10.51
CA PHE A 272 -21.23 1.03 11.26
C PHE A 272 -22.61 1.60 10.96
N ARG A 273 -23.38 1.93 11.99
CA ARG A 273 -24.77 2.36 11.80
C ARG A 273 -24.80 3.77 11.18
N ALA A 274 -25.87 4.04 10.43
CA ALA A 274 -26.09 5.35 9.81
C ALA A 274 -26.10 6.51 10.82
N ASN A 275 -26.49 6.25 12.07
CA ASN A 275 -26.45 7.24 13.17
C ASN A 275 -25.04 7.45 13.76
N GLY A 276 -24.00 6.91 13.12
CA GLY A 276 -22.62 7.05 13.56
C GLY A 276 -22.25 6.19 14.76
N THR A 277 -22.98 5.09 15.03
CA THR A 277 -22.75 4.24 16.22
C THR A 277 -22.31 2.81 15.89
N TYR A 278 -21.45 2.24 16.75
CA TYR A 278 -21.15 0.81 16.70
C TYR A 278 -22.38 0.00 17.14
N PRO A 279 -22.61 -1.20 16.56
CA PRO A 279 -23.58 -2.15 17.11
C PRO A 279 -23.27 -2.46 18.59
N PRO A 280 -24.29 -2.64 19.47
CA PRO A 280 -24.09 -2.99 20.87
C PRO A 280 -23.26 -4.27 21.09
N SER A 281 -23.19 -5.14 20.08
CA SER A 281 -22.39 -6.36 20.09
C SER A 281 -20.88 -6.12 19.99
N VAL A 282 -20.42 -4.90 19.67
CA VAL A 282 -19.00 -4.56 19.62
C VAL A 282 -18.55 -4.01 20.99
N PRO A 283 -17.68 -4.72 21.73
CA PRO A 283 -17.18 -4.26 23.02
C PRO A 283 -16.51 -2.89 22.91
N ALA A 284 -16.69 -2.02 23.91
CA ALA A 284 -16.19 -0.64 23.90
C ALA A 284 -14.68 -0.58 23.69
N GLU A 285 -13.95 -1.48 24.34
CA GLU A 285 -12.51 -1.63 24.25
C GLU A 285 -12.03 -2.09 22.88
N GLN A 286 -12.89 -2.63 22.00
CA GLN A 286 -12.55 -3.06 20.65
C GLN A 286 -12.82 -2.00 19.58
N ARG A 287 -13.52 -0.91 19.91
CA ARG A 287 -13.84 0.16 18.95
C ARG A 287 -12.55 0.88 18.52
N THR A 288 -12.42 1.24 17.23
CA THR A 288 -11.22 1.99 16.75
C THR A 288 -11.17 3.41 17.29
N VAL A 289 -12.35 3.96 17.55
CA VAL A 289 -12.59 5.22 18.23
C VAL A 289 -13.15 4.84 19.59
N THR A 290 -12.42 5.18 20.66
CA THR A 290 -12.85 4.94 22.05
C THR A 290 -14.26 5.49 22.20
N ASP A 291 -15.17 4.63 22.61
CA ASP A 291 -16.61 4.85 22.76
C ASP A 291 -17.17 6.23 22.34
N LEU A 292 -17.94 6.23 21.25
CA LEU A 292 -18.63 7.39 20.66
C LEU A 292 -19.66 8.05 21.60
N ALA A 293 -19.87 7.46 22.78
CA ALA A 293 -20.72 7.99 23.84
C ALA A 293 -20.10 9.18 24.59
N ASP A 294 -18.80 9.47 24.40
CA ASP A 294 -18.27 10.80 24.65
C ASP A 294 -18.64 11.67 23.43
N VAL A 295 -19.93 12.03 23.37
CA VAL A 295 -20.61 12.72 22.26
C VAL A 295 -19.92 14.03 21.89
N GLU A 296 -19.04 14.54 22.74
CA GLU A 296 -18.20 15.67 22.43
C GLU A 296 -17.18 15.34 21.33
N ALA A 297 -16.44 14.22 21.35
CA ALA A 297 -15.26 14.05 20.48
C ALA A 297 -15.54 13.77 18.97
N LEU A 298 -16.68 13.18 18.60
CA LEU A 298 -16.98 12.85 17.20
C LEU A 298 -17.50 13.99 16.33
N PRO A 299 -18.39 14.85 16.85
CA PRO A 299 -18.76 16.08 16.18
C PRO A 299 -17.52 16.94 15.84
N TYR A 300 -16.41 16.79 16.56
CA TYR A 300 -15.22 17.60 16.31
C TYR A 300 -14.34 17.11 15.15
N MET A 301 -14.48 15.89 14.64
CA MET A 301 -13.50 15.34 13.68
C MET A 301 -14.06 14.66 12.44
N LEU A 302 -15.23 14.01 12.49
CA LEU A 302 -15.67 13.16 11.38
C LEU A 302 -17.12 13.30 10.97
N LEU A 303 -18.04 13.91 11.75
CA LEU A 303 -19.49 13.72 11.54
C LEU A 303 -20.36 14.99 11.64
N ASN A 304 -19.78 16.18 11.71
CA ASN A 304 -20.56 17.36 12.10
C ASN A 304 -20.91 18.27 10.94
N THR A 305 -21.66 17.70 10.00
CA THR A 305 -22.44 18.52 9.06
C THR A 305 -23.92 18.63 9.45
N GLY A 306 -24.30 18.22 10.68
CA GLY A 306 -25.68 18.27 11.18
C GLY A 306 -25.80 18.80 12.62
N THR A 307 -27.00 18.74 13.22
CA THR A 307 -27.20 19.06 14.65
C THR A 307 -26.79 17.87 15.52
N VAL A 308 -26.59 18.06 16.83
CA VAL A 308 -26.33 16.95 17.79
C VAL A 308 -27.38 15.85 17.64
N ASP A 309 -28.62 16.22 17.34
CA ASP A 309 -29.75 15.29 17.18
C ASP A 309 -29.85 14.66 15.77
N GLN A 310 -29.09 15.15 14.78
CA GLN A 310 -29.08 14.67 13.40
C GLN A 310 -27.65 14.73 12.82
N PRO A 311 -26.72 13.88 13.30
CA PRO A 311 -25.36 13.86 12.79
C PRO A 311 -25.36 13.51 11.31
N VAL A 312 -24.60 14.27 10.50
CA VAL A 312 -24.44 14.01 9.08
C VAL A 312 -23.01 13.57 8.82
N VAL A 313 -22.87 12.28 8.48
CA VAL A 313 -21.60 11.69 8.06
C VAL A 313 -21.18 12.37 6.74
N PRO A 314 -20.02 13.04 6.68
CA PRO A 314 -19.51 13.59 5.44
C PRO A 314 -19.29 12.45 4.47
N VAL A 315 -19.60 12.72 3.21
CA VAL A 315 -19.42 11.73 2.17
C VAL A 315 -17.91 11.53 1.97
N PRO A 316 -17.36 10.34 2.25
CA PRO A 316 -15.93 10.11 2.07
C PRO A 316 -15.55 10.26 0.60
N ARG A 317 -14.45 10.97 0.33
CA ARG A 317 -13.96 11.31 -1.02
C ARG A 317 -12.48 11.02 -1.22
N TYR A 318 -12.11 10.70 -2.45
CA TYR A 318 -10.72 10.66 -2.92
C TYR A 318 -10.62 11.18 -4.35
N LYS A 319 -9.77 12.18 -4.60
CA LYS A 319 -9.64 12.90 -5.87
C LYS A 319 -11.00 13.38 -6.41
N GLY A 320 -11.82 13.92 -5.50
CA GLY A 320 -13.16 14.45 -5.79
C GLY A 320 -14.28 13.41 -5.95
N ARG A 321 -13.96 12.11 -6.01
CA ARG A 321 -14.96 11.05 -6.15
C ARG A 321 -15.36 10.45 -4.81
N GLU A 322 -16.62 10.07 -4.69
CA GLU A 322 -17.16 9.43 -3.49
C GLU A 322 -16.62 8.00 -3.34
N ILE A 323 -16.24 7.65 -2.11
CA ILE A 323 -15.67 6.36 -1.74
C ILE A 323 -16.35 5.83 -0.47
N PRO A 324 -17.64 5.47 -0.53
CA PRO A 324 -18.46 5.14 0.66
C PRO A 324 -17.94 3.92 1.43
N THR A 325 -17.12 3.08 0.81
CA THR A 325 -16.57 1.85 1.39
C THR A 325 -15.06 1.76 1.12
N ILE A 326 -14.37 0.89 1.88
CA ILE A 326 -12.96 0.58 1.61
C ILE A 326 -12.79 -0.06 0.23
N LYS A 327 -13.76 -0.85 -0.22
CA LYS A 327 -13.82 -1.39 -1.59
C LYS A 327 -13.83 -0.28 -2.63
N ALA A 328 -14.74 0.70 -2.51
CA ALA A 328 -14.79 1.84 -3.42
C ALA A 328 -13.48 2.66 -3.39
N TYR A 329 -12.85 2.79 -2.21
CA TYR A 329 -11.53 3.44 -2.11
C TYR A 329 -10.44 2.67 -2.85
N GLY A 330 -10.38 1.35 -2.66
CA GLY A 330 -9.44 0.46 -3.37
C GLY A 330 -9.64 0.52 -4.89
N GLU A 331 -10.88 0.47 -5.36
CA GLU A 331 -11.23 0.61 -6.79
C GLU A 331 -10.81 1.98 -7.35
N GLN A 332 -11.09 3.07 -6.62
CA GLN A 332 -10.69 4.40 -7.07
C GLN A 332 -9.16 4.54 -7.11
N LEU A 333 -8.46 4.01 -6.10
CA LEU A 333 -7.00 4.03 -6.01
C LEU A 333 -6.36 3.24 -7.16
N ALA A 334 -6.82 2.01 -7.39
CA ALA A 334 -6.34 1.12 -8.45
C ALA A 334 -6.48 1.69 -9.87
N ASN A 335 -7.42 2.61 -10.06
CA ASN A 335 -7.68 3.25 -11.36
C ASN A 335 -6.93 4.57 -11.56
N THR A 336 -6.06 4.97 -10.62
CA THR A 336 -5.23 6.18 -10.74
C THR A 336 -3.95 5.91 -11.52
N TYR A 337 -3.40 6.95 -12.15
CA TYR A 337 -2.08 6.88 -12.79
C TYR A 337 -0.99 6.62 -11.75
N GLU A 338 -1.13 7.23 -10.57
CA GLU A 338 -0.22 7.09 -9.43
C GLU A 338 -0.11 5.64 -8.97
N PHE A 339 -1.19 4.85 -9.03
CA PHE A 339 -1.14 3.42 -8.69
C PHE A 339 -0.24 2.63 -9.62
N LYS A 340 -0.46 2.76 -10.94
CA LYS A 340 0.38 2.12 -11.95
C LYS A 340 1.83 2.58 -11.85
N HIS A 341 2.05 3.89 -11.71
CA HIS A 341 3.38 4.46 -11.58
C HIS A 341 4.09 3.96 -10.33
N CYS A 342 3.38 3.87 -9.20
CA CYS A 342 3.90 3.37 -7.95
C CYS A 342 4.31 1.90 -8.04
N MET A 343 3.49 1.07 -8.69
CA MET A 343 3.80 -0.34 -8.95
C MET A 343 5.12 -0.47 -9.75
N VAL A 344 5.25 0.22 -10.90
CA VAL A 344 6.46 0.15 -11.74
C VAL A 344 7.69 0.65 -10.98
N ARG A 345 7.58 1.78 -10.27
CA ARG A 345 8.65 2.31 -9.41
C ARG A 345 9.08 1.31 -8.35
N ARG A 346 8.13 0.62 -7.72
CA ARG A 346 8.40 -0.36 -6.68
C ARG A 346 9.19 -1.56 -7.20
N PHE A 347 8.72 -2.17 -8.29
CA PHE A 347 9.40 -3.34 -8.86
C PHE A 347 10.74 -2.97 -9.49
N SER A 348 10.89 -1.75 -10.00
CA SER A 348 12.18 -1.21 -10.41
C SER A 348 13.15 -1.12 -9.24
N ASN A 349 12.73 -0.55 -8.11
CA ASN A 349 13.57 -0.45 -6.93
C ASN A 349 13.91 -1.83 -6.34
N PHE A 350 12.95 -2.76 -6.34
CA PHE A 350 13.18 -4.15 -5.94
C PHE A 350 14.30 -4.80 -6.78
N MET A 351 14.19 -4.75 -8.11
CA MET A 351 15.18 -5.33 -9.03
C MET A 351 16.55 -4.66 -8.88
N LEU A 352 16.58 -3.34 -8.67
CA LEU A 352 17.81 -2.56 -8.55
C LEU A 352 18.42 -2.57 -7.14
N GLY A 353 17.78 -3.24 -6.17
CA GLY A 353 18.21 -3.26 -4.77
C GLY A 353 18.19 -1.90 -4.08
N ARG A 354 17.26 -1.03 -4.48
CA ARG A 354 17.09 0.33 -3.94
C ARG A 354 16.01 0.37 -2.86
N GLU A 355 15.99 1.46 -2.12
CA GLU A 355 14.95 1.71 -1.11
C GLU A 355 13.55 1.76 -1.75
N LYS A 356 12.53 1.29 -1.04
CA LYS A 356 11.17 1.14 -1.59
C LYS A 356 10.53 2.46 -2.05
N PHE A 357 11.02 3.60 -1.56
CA PHE A 357 10.52 4.94 -1.88
C PHE A 357 11.49 5.76 -2.72
N ASP A 358 12.54 5.16 -3.28
CA ASP A 358 13.46 5.85 -4.17
C ASP A 358 12.77 6.27 -5.48
N PRO A 359 13.05 7.46 -6.06
CA PRO A 359 12.48 7.87 -7.36
C PRO A 359 12.79 6.88 -8.48
N LEU A 360 11.87 6.75 -9.45
CA LEU A 360 12.10 5.94 -10.66
C LEU A 360 13.35 6.45 -11.40
N LEU A 361 14.16 5.54 -11.94
CA LEU A 361 15.31 5.94 -12.76
C LEU A 361 14.83 6.44 -14.12
N ARG A 362 15.53 7.47 -14.63
CA ARG A 362 15.19 8.22 -15.86
C ARG A 362 15.14 7.43 -17.18
N GLY A 363 15.52 6.15 -17.17
CA GLY A 363 15.40 5.26 -18.32
C GLY A 363 14.36 4.16 -18.14
N LEU A 364 13.65 4.14 -17.00
CA LEU A 364 12.58 3.16 -16.71
C LEU A 364 11.17 3.75 -16.88
N GLU A 365 11.02 5.03 -17.16
CA GLU A 365 9.74 5.65 -17.54
C GLU A 365 9.07 4.96 -18.73
N PRO A 366 9.79 4.45 -19.76
CA PRO A 366 9.16 3.68 -20.83
C PRO A 366 8.48 2.39 -20.35
N VAL A 367 8.85 1.84 -19.18
CA VAL A 367 8.14 0.68 -18.60
C VAL A 367 6.69 1.04 -18.24
N LEU A 368 6.41 2.31 -17.96
CA LEU A 368 5.04 2.78 -17.67
C LEU A 368 4.12 2.65 -18.89
N SER A 369 4.65 2.79 -20.11
CA SER A 369 3.85 2.70 -21.34
C SER A 369 3.62 1.26 -21.79
N THR A 370 4.52 0.34 -21.45
CA THR A 370 4.42 -1.10 -21.75
C THR A 370 3.65 -1.87 -20.69
N ALA A 371 3.61 -1.39 -19.44
CA ALA A 371 2.89 -1.99 -18.30
C ALA A 371 1.35 -1.90 -18.40
N ASN A 372 0.77 -1.96 -19.60
CA ASN A 372 -0.68 -1.88 -19.80
C ASN A 372 -1.44 -3.05 -19.17
N SER A 373 -0.76 -4.16 -18.88
CA SER A 373 -1.34 -5.40 -18.36
C SER A 373 -1.47 -5.45 -16.83
N TYR A 374 -0.93 -4.50 -16.06
CA TYR A 374 -0.78 -4.64 -14.60
C TYR A 374 -0.16 -5.99 -14.17
N ASN A 375 0.49 -6.72 -15.08
CA ASN A 375 1.13 -8.00 -14.79
C ASN A 375 2.55 -7.76 -14.29
N VAL A 376 2.85 -8.25 -13.09
CA VAL A 376 4.13 -7.99 -12.43
C VAL A 376 5.29 -8.73 -13.08
N LYS A 377 5.11 -9.97 -13.54
CA LYS A 377 6.17 -10.74 -14.21
C LYS A 377 6.60 -10.06 -15.51
N GLU A 378 5.65 -9.55 -16.30
CA GLU A 378 5.93 -8.76 -17.50
C GLU A 378 6.71 -7.47 -17.17
N ILE A 379 6.33 -6.76 -16.11
CA ILE A 379 7.03 -5.56 -15.66
C ILE A 379 8.47 -5.89 -15.22
N LEU A 380 8.64 -6.95 -14.43
CA LEU A 380 9.96 -7.41 -13.99
C LEU A 380 10.84 -7.80 -15.18
N LEU A 381 10.27 -8.49 -16.18
CA LEU A 381 10.98 -8.86 -17.41
C LEU A 381 11.35 -7.62 -18.24
N ASP A 382 10.45 -6.65 -18.39
CA ASP A 382 10.75 -5.39 -19.09
C ASP A 382 11.90 -4.67 -18.38
N ILE A 383 11.80 -4.44 -17.06
CA ILE A 383 12.87 -3.83 -16.26
C ILE A 383 14.21 -4.56 -16.44
N ALA A 384 14.20 -5.90 -16.34
CA ALA A 384 15.40 -6.71 -16.42
C ALA A 384 16.07 -6.71 -17.81
N THR A 385 15.37 -6.27 -18.85
CA THR A 385 15.87 -6.19 -20.23
C THR A 385 16.19 -4.77 -20.67
N ARG A 386 16.03 -3.77 -19.79
CA ARG A 386 16.41 -2.38 -20.09
C ARG A 386 17.92 -2.16 -19.94
N PRO A 387 18.49 -1.20 -20.71
CA PRO A 387 19.92 -0.84 -20.60
C PRO A 387 20.33 -0.46 -19.17
N ASP A 388 19.48 0.27 -18.43
CA ASP A 388 19.77 0.71 -17.06
C ASP A 388 19.91 -0.45 -16.06
N PHE A 389 19.39 -1.62 -16.40
CA PHE A 389 19.57 -2.84 -15.62
C PHE A 389 20.73 -3.68 -16.15
N VAL A 390 20.78 -3.94 -17.46
CA VAL A 390 21.74 -4.87 -18.07
C VAL A 390 23.17 -4.34 -18.07
N LEU A 391 23.35 -3.02 -18.18
CA LEU A 391 24.68 -2.38 -18.29
C LEU A 391 25.23 -1.88 -16.95
N ARG A 392 24.54 -2.20 -15.84
CA ARG A 392 24.93 -1.81 -14.49
C ARG A 392 25.72 -2.92 -13.81
#